data_AF-A0A1B6IQE6-F1
#
_entry.id   AF-A0A1B6IQE6-F1
#
_cell.length_a   1.000
_cell.length_b   1.000
_cell.length_c   1.000
_cell.angle_alpha   90.00
_cell.angle_beta   90.00
_cell.angle_gamma   90.00
#
_symmetry.space_group_name_H-M   'P 1'
#
loop_
_entity.id
_entity.type
_entity.pdbx_description
1 polymer ?
#
loop_
_entity_poly.entity_id
_entity_poly.type
_entity_poly.pdbx_seq_one_letter_code
_entity_poly.pdbx_strand_id
1 'polypeptide(L)'
;ERNEILNNNNLQDKFMKNVVPDYVPQFNEVNTPLIKETKHPLEEDFTYLELELALKSKKKDSGPGIDGISYSLIKNLPVKALKMLLNIYNDIWNNKIKIPN
;
A
#
# COMPACT_ATOMS: atom_id res chain seq x y z
N GLU A 1 -38.90 3.86 13.39
CA GLU A 1 -37.49 3.37 13.35
C GLU A 1 -36.53 4.31 12.62
N ARG A 2 -36.75 4.67 11.33
CA ARG A 2 -35.79 5.53 10.57
C ARG A 2 -35.61 6.97 11.10
N ASN A 3 -36.59 7.50 11.84
CA ASN A 3 -36.59 8.88 12.35
C ASN A 3 -35.89 9.05 13.72
N GLU A 4 -35.54 7.96 14.41
CA GLU A 4 -34.83 8.05 15.71
C GLU A 4 -33.32 8.23 15.55
N ILE A 5 -32.74 7.70 14.46
CA ILE A 5 -31.30 7.81 14.20
C ILE A 5 -30.90 9.26 13.88
N LEU A 6 -31.77 10.03 13.22
CA LEU A 6 -31.50 11.42 12.84
C LEU A 6 -31.63 12.42 14.00
N ASN A 7 -32.41 12.09 15.04
CA ASN A 7 -32.64 12.96 16.20
C ASN A 7 -31.77 12.62 17.41
N ASN A 8 -30.98 11.56 17.34
CA ASN A 8 -30.14 11.14 18.45
C ASN A 8 -28.75 11.78 18.34
N ASN A 9 -28.67 13.08 18.63
CA ASN A 9 -27.41 13.83 18.68
C ASN A 9 -26.36 13.13 19.57
N ASN A 10 -26.81 12.40 20.59
CA ASN A 10 -25.95 11.61 21.48
C ASN A 10 -25.33 10.37 20.81
N LEU A 11 -25.92 9.84 19.74
CA LEU A 11 -25.39 8.64 19.09
C LEU A 11 -24.06 8.96 18.38
N GLN A 12 -23.97 10.13 17.75
CA GLN A 12 -22.74 10.61 17.14
C GLN A 12 -21.65 10.78 18.20
N ASP A 13 -21.95 11.48 19.30
CA ASP A 13 -20.98 11.71 20.37
C ASP A 13 -20.55 10.41 21.05
N LYS A 14 -21.48 9.48 21.27
CA LYS A 14 -21.19 8.17 21.85
C LYS A 14 -20.37 7.30 20.91
N PHE A 15 -20.63 7.37 19.61
CA PHE A 15 -19.82 6.68 18.62
C PHE A 15 -18.41 7.28 18.58
N MET A 16 -18.29 8.60 18.41
CA MET A 16 -17.01 9.29 18.35
C MET A 16 -16.18 9.02 19.60
N LYS A 17 -16.74 9.14 20.81
CA LYS A 17 -16.03 8.81 22.07
C LYS A 17 -15.39 7.42 22.09
N ASN A 18 -15.95 6.44 21.37
CA ASN A 18 -15.41 5.08 21.34
C ASN A 18 -14.52 4.80 20.12
N VAL A 19 -14.49 5.70 19.12
CA VAL A 19 -13.75 5.50 17.86
C VAL A 19 -12.56 6.46 17.75
N VAL A 20 -12.67 7.68 18.30
CA VAL A 20 -11.53 8.60 18.39
C VAL A 20 -10.79 8.41 19.71
N PRO A 21 -9.46 8.49 19.70
CA PRO A 21 -8.68 8.58 20.93
C PRO A 21 -9.07 9.83 21.71
N ASP A 22 -9.03 9.76 23.04
CA ASP A 22 -9.34 10.88 23.94
C ASP A 22 -8.45 12.11 23.70
N TYR A 23 -7.30 11.93 23.04
CA TYR A 23 -6.34 12.98 22.76
C TYR A 23 -5.73 12.84 21.36
N VAL A 24 -5.75 13.94 20.61
CA VAL A 24 -5.07 14.10 19.32
C VAL A 24 -3.99 15.18 19.52
N PRO A 25 -2.70 14.81 19.45
CA PRO A 25 -1.60 15.77 19.59
C PRO A 25 -1.72 16.92 18.59
N GLN A 26 -1.50 18.15 19.06
CA GLN A 26 -1.41 19.33 18.21
C GLN A 26 -0.07 19.33 17.43
N PHE A 27 0.00 20.08 16.33
CA PHE A 27 1.17 20.09 15.44
C PHE A 27 2.49 20.43 16.16
N ASN A 28 2.43 21.31 17.17
CA ASN A 28 3.57 21.69 18.01
C ASN A 28 3.94 20.65 19.08
N GLU A 29 3.06 19.70 19.37
CA GLU A 29 3.31 18.56 20.26
C GLU A 29 3.85 17.36 19.47
N VAL A 30 3.72 17.38 18.14
CA VAL A 30 4.23 16.35 17.24
C VAL A 30 5.69 16.65 16.91
N ASN A 31 6.61 16.05 17.66
CA ASN A 31 7.98 15.89 17.19
C ASN A 31 8.01 14.77 16.16
N THR A 32 7.85 15.09 14.88
CA THR A 32 8.03 14.08 13.81
C THR A 32 9.45 13.52 13.90
N PRO A 33 9.63 12.21 14.03
CA PRO A 33 10.97 11.64 14.03
C PRO A 33 11.65 12.03 12.72
N LEU A 34 12.88 12.54 12.82
CA LEU A 34 13.72 12.75 11.64
C LEU A 34 13.89 11.39 10.97
N ILE A 35 13.33 11.23 9.77
CA ILE A 35 13.61 10.07 8.92
C ILE A 35 15.10 10.17 8.58
N LYS A 36 15.92 9.40 9.30
CA LYS A 36 17.33 9.26 8.97
C LYS A 36 17.42 8.24 7.86
N GLU A 37 18.30 8.48 6.89
CA GLU A 37 18.70 7.44 5.96
C GLU A 37 19.18 6.24 6.77
N THR A 38 18.56 5.09 6.53
CA THR A 38 19.03 3.84 7.11
C THR A 38 19.77 3.06 6.04
N LYS A 39 20.63 2.12 6.43
CA LYS A 39 21.22 1.14 5.50
C LYS A 39 20.50 -0.18 5.66
N HIS A 40 19.18 -0.13 5.76
CA HIS A 40 18.38 -1.32 6.01
C HIS A 40 18.19 -2.08 4.70
N PRO A 41 18.30 -3.43 4.68
CA PRO A 41 18.13 -4.21 3.45
C PRO A 41 16.77 -4.03 2.75
N LEU A 42 15.75 -3.58 3.49
CA LEU A 42 14.42 -3.26 2.92
C LEU A 42 14.37 -1.92 2.18
N GLU A 43 15.43 -1.13 2.24
CA GLU A 43 15.56 0.14 1.50
C GLU A 43 16.33 -0.04 0.18
N GLU A 44 16.82 -1.25 -0.10
CA GLU A 44 17.53 -1.58 -1.32
C GLU A 44 16.58 -1.95 -2.48
N ASP A 45 17.15 -2.03 -3.68
CA ASP A 45 16.44 -2.46 -4.89
C ASP A 45 15.92 -3.90 -4.75
N PHE A 46 14.71 -4.15 -5.25
CA PHE A 46 14.19 -5.50 -5.36
C PHE A 46 15.05 -6.34 -6.29
N THR A 47 15.29 -7.57 -5.87
CA THR A 47 16.01 -8.58 -6.64
C THR A 47 15.06 -9.40 -7.52
N TYR A 48 15.62 -10.03 -8.55
CA TYR A 48 14.85 -10.95 -9.38
C TYR A 48 14.30 -12.14 -8.59
N LEU A 49 15.04 -12.61 -7.57
CA LEU A 49 14.61 -13.69 -6.70
C LEU A 49 13.35 -13.29 -5.90
N GLU A 50 13.32 -12.08 -5.36
CA GLU A 50 12.15 -11.56 -4.64
C GLU A 50 10.93 -11.44 -5.54
N LEU A 51 11.10 -10.93 -6.77
CA LEU A 51 10.03 -10.91 -7.76
C LEU A 51 9.51 -12.32 -8.06
N GLU A 52 10.40 -13.27 -8.27
CA GLU A 52 10.02 -14.66 -8.56
C GLU A 52 9.27 -15.31 -7.40
N LEU A 53 9.76 -15.13 -6.17
CA LEU A 53 9.10 -15.63 -4.95
C LEU A 53 7.76 -14.95 -4.72
N ALA A 54 7.65 -13.64 -4.96
CA ALA A 54 6.40 -12.90 -4.86
C ALA A 54 5.35 -13.45 -5.84
N LEU A 55 5.73 -13.70 -7.09
CA LEU A 55 4.84 -14.30 -8.09
C LEU A 55 4.44 -15.73 -7.70
N LYS A 56 5.40 -16.56 -7.25
CA LYS A 56 5.13 -17.93 -6.78
C LYS A 56 4.20 -17.97 -5.57
N SER A 57 4.28 -16.97 -4.68
CA SER A 57 3.44 -16.89 -3.48
C SER A 57 1.94 -16.75 -3.77
N LYS A 58 1.58 -16.20 -4.94
CA LYS A 58 0.19 -16.03 -5.36
C LYS A 58 -0.37 -17.35 -5.88
N LYS A 59 -1.14 -18.08 -5.08
CA LYS A 59 -1.66 -19.41 -5.45
C LYS A 59 -2.82 -19.39 -6.45
N LYS A 60 -3.59 -18.30 -6.48
CA LYS A 60 -4.77 -18.13 -7.35
C LYS A 60 -4.73 -16.74 -7.97
N ASP A 61 -5.35 -16.62 -9.14
CA ASP A 61 -5.71 -15.30 -9.66
C ASP A 61 -6.73 -14.67 -8.71
N SER A 62 -6.42 -13.47 -8.22
CA SER A 62 -7.47 -12.58 -7.72
C SER A 62 -8.20 -11.95 -8.90
N GLY A 63 -9.27 -11.20 -8.64
CA GLY A 63 -9.82 -10.32 -9.66
C GLY A 63 -8.69 -9.47 -10.28
N PRO A 64 -8.59 -9.40 -11.61
CA PRO A 64 -7.57 -8.58 -12.27
C PRO A 64 -7.82 -7.09 -11.99
N GLY A 65 -6.80 -6.27 -12.24
CA GLY A 65 -6.95 -4.82 -12.21
C GLY A 65 -7.89 -4.32 -13.32
N ILE A 66 -8.07 -3.00 -13.39
CA ILE A 66 -8.83 -2.33 -14.46
C ILE A 66 -8.22 -2.58 -15.85
N ASP A 67 -6.94 -2.94 -15.90
CA ASP A 67 -6.18 -3.33 -17.09
C ASP A 67 -6.45 -4.77 -17.56
N GLY A 68 -7.18 -5.57 -16.77
CA GLY A 68 -7.44 -6.97 -17.08
C GLY A 68 -6.23 -7.90 -16.91
N ILE A 69 -5.13 -7.42 -16.32
CA ILE A 69 -3.90 -8.22 -16.14
C ILE A 69 -4.05 -9.11 -14.90
N SER A 70 -4.02 -10.43 -15.09
CA SER A 70 -4.05 -11.42 -14.01
C SER A 70 -2.64 -11.83 -13.56
N TYR A 71 -2.53 -12.41 -12.36
CA TYR A 71 -1.24 -12.94 -11.90
C TYR A 71 -0.72 -14.08 -12.79
N SER A 72 -1.61 -14.92 -13.32
CA SER A 72 -1.26 -15.98 -14.27
C SER A 72 -0.64 -15.42 -15.54
N LEU A 73 -1.08 -14.26 -16.03
CA LEU A 73 -0.46 -13.62 -17.18
C LEU A 73 0.98 -13.22 -16.86
N ILE A 74 1.19 -12.53 -15.74
CA ILE A 74 2.52 -12.05 -15.32
C ILE A 74 3.46 -13.23 -15.10
N LYS A 75 3.01 -14.32 -14.46
CA LYS A 75 3.81 -15.53 -14.23
C LYS A 75 4.32 -16.20 -15.50
N ASN A 76 3.56 -16.11 -16.59
CA ASN A 76 3.90 -16.74 -17.87
C ASN A 76 4.72 -15.81 -18.78
N LEU A 77 5.08 -14.62 -18.32
CA LEU A 77 5.94 -13.72 -19.09
C LEU A 77 7.34 -14.31 -19.28
N PRO A 78 7.99 -14.07 -20.44
CA PRO A 78 9.39 -14.41 -20.62
C PRO A 78 10.29 -13.73 -19.59
N VAL A 79 11.41 -14.36 -19.23
CA VAL A 79 12.39 -13.81 -18.26
C VAL A 79 12.82 -12.39 -18.61
N LYS A 80 12.97 -12.06 -19.89
CA LYS A 80 13.30 -10.69 -20.34
C LYS A 80 12.23 -9.68 -19.93
N ALA A 81 10.95 -10.03 -20.07
CA ALA A 81 9.84 -9.18 -19.69
C ALA A 81 9.73 -9.05 -18.16
N LEU A 82 9.97 -10.13 -17.41
CA LEU A 82 10.03 -10.08 -15.94
C LEU A 82 11.17 -9.17 -15.44
N LYS A 83 12.34 -9.21 -16.07
CA LYS A 83 13.44 -8.29 -15.76
C LYS A 83 13.10 -6.83 -16.07
N MET A 84 12.38 -6.58 -17.16
CA MET A 84 11.90 -5.25 -17.48
C MET A 84 10.90 -4.75 -16.44
N LEU A 85 9.98 -5.60 -15.99
CA LEU A 85 9.04 -5.29 -14.92
C LEU A 85 9.77 -4.99 -13.60
N LEU A 86 10.79 -5.78 -13.25
CA LEU A 86 11.64 -5.53 -12.07
C LEU A 86 12.28 -4.14 -12.12
N ASN A 87 12.86 -3.77 -13.27
CA ASN A 87 13.48 -2.46 -13.45
C ASN A 87 12.45 -1.34 -13.25
N ILE A 88 11.24 -1.49 -13.77
CA ILE A 88 10.16 -0.51 -13.57
C ILE A 88 9.83 -0.36 -12.08
N TYR A 89 9.70 -1.47 -11.34
CA TYR A 89 9.44 -1.41 -9.90
C TYR A 89 10.56 -0.71 -9.13
N ASN A 90 11.82 -1.02 -9.42
CA ASN A 90 12.96 -0.37 -8.78
C ASN A 90 13.07 1.11 -9.18
N ASP A 91 12.74 1.45 -10.42
CA ASP A 91 12.72 2.84 -10.86
C ASP A 91 11.61 3.66 -10.18
N ILE A 92 10.45 3.06 -9.92
CA ILE A 92 9.39 3.67 -9.10
C ILE A 92 9.85 3.81 -7.65
N TRP A 93 10.42 2.75 -7.07
CA TRP A 93 10.93 2.74 -5.69
C TRP A 93 11.96 3.85 -5.43
N ASN A 94 12.88 4.04 -6.37
CA ASN A 94 13.91 5.07 -6.32
C ASN A 94 13.45 6.44 -6.84
N ASN A 95 12.15 6.66 -7.02
CA ASN A 95 11.56 7.91 -7.51
C ASN A 95 12.12 8.40 -8.86
N LYS A 96 12.65 7.50 -9.70
CA LYS A 96 13.11 7.82 -11.07
C LYS A 96 11.93 7.95 -12.03
N ILE A 97 10.84 7.24 -11.74
CA ILE A 97 9.58 7.30 -12.48
C ILE A 97 8.47 7.69 -11.50
N LYS A 98 7.62 8.63 -11.89
CA LYS A 98 6.42 8.98 -11.11
C LYS A 98 5.37 7.90 -11.29
N ILE A 99 4.69 7.55 -10.21
CA ILE A 99 3.51 6.68 -10.28
C ILE A 99 2.46 7.38 -11.17
N PRO A 100 1.95 6.71 -12.22
CA PRO A 100 0.87 7.27 -13.04
C PRO A 100 -0.38 7.51 -12.18
N ASN A 101 -1.01 8.68 -12.35
CA ASN A 101 -2.26 9.05 -11.68
C ASN A 101 -3.45 8.21 -12.20
#